data_AF-A0A3R7AUP5-F1
#
_entry.id   AF-A0A3R7AUP5-F1
#
_cell.length_a   1.000
_cell.length_b   1.000
_cell.length_c   1.000
_cell.angle_alpha   90.00
_cell.angle_beta   90.00
_cell.angle_gamma   90.00
#
_symmetry.space_group_name_H-M   'P 1'
#
loop_
_entity.id
_entity.type
_entity.pdbx_description
1 polymer ?
#
loop_
_entity_poly.entity_id
_entity_poly.type
_entity_poly.pdbx_seq_one_letter_code
_entity_poly.pdbx_strand_id
1 'polypeptide(L)'
;MQQYYRVIAGDLGIYRAVLQDCPRGDKRRKDKPKEDWMTHVGDEFPECHSYWTAWGMNQYLLSGMLAWQSRVVSAPVHILTFDEPKTIKYRDALQVLALPEEPVAKKTIDDFLHAFWS
;
A
#
# COMPACT_ATOMS: atom_id res chain seq x y z
N MET A 1 13.23 -7.95 -14.02
CA MET A 1 12.81 -8.35 -12.67
C MET A 1 11.43 -7.79 -12.40
N GLN A 2 10.54 -8.55 -11.77
CA GLN A 2 9.24 -8.06 -11.36
C GLN A 2 9.37 -7.32 -10.03
N GLN A 3 8.88 -6.09 -9.96
CA GLN A 3 9.02 -5.23 -8.78
C GLN A 3 7.70 -5.13 -8.04
N TYR A 4 7.78 -5.12 -6.72
CA TYR A 4 6.63 -5.08 -5.80
C TYR A 4 6.70 -3.85 -4.90
N TYR A 5 5.55 -3.42 -4.41
CA TYR A 5 5.42 -2.13 -3.72
C TYR A 5 4.64 -2.24 -2.43
N ARG A 6 5.06 -1.52 -1.40
CA ARG A 6 4.29 -1.38 -0.16
C ARG A 6 4.27 0.07 0.27
N VAL A 7 3.10 0.55 0.68
CA VAL A 7 2.94 1.91 1.21
C VAL A 7 2.95 1.87 2.72
N ILE A 8 3.75 2.73 3.33
CA ILE A 8 3.89 2.86 4.78
C ILE A 8 3.72 4.33 5.20
N ALA A 9 3.28 4.56 6.43
CA ALA A 9 3.34 5.86 7.10
C ALA A 9 4.16 5.70 8.38
N GLY A 10 5.32 6.36 8.45
CA GLY A 10 6.33 6.06 9.49
C GLY A 10 6.88 4.65 9.34
N ASP A 11 6.61 3.79 10.32
CA ASP A 11 6.95 2.37 10.38
C ASP A 11 5.72 1.44 10.17
N LEU A 12 4.52 2.00 10.10
CA LEU A 12 3.28 1.25 9.95
C LEU A 12 2.90 1.08 8.47
N GLY A 13 2.38 -0.10 8.11
CA GLY A 13 1.67 -0.27 6.84
C GLY A 13 0.49 0.71 6.75
N ILE A 14 0.26 1.29 5.57
CA ILE A 14 -0.64 2.44 5.41
C ILE A 14 -2.07 2.20 5.92
N TYR A 15 -2.62 1.00 5.74
CA TYR A 15 -3.94 0.65 6.24
C TYR A 15 -4.02 0.70 7.78
N ARG A 16 -2.98 0.22 8.47
CA ARG A 16 -2.90 0.26 9.93
C ARG A 16 -2.76 1.69 10.44
N ALA A 17 -1.93 2.49 9.77
CA ALA A 17 -1.78 3.92 10.07
C ALA A 17 -3.12 4.67 9.91
N VAL A 18 -3.88 4.39 8.85
CA VAL A 18 -5.21 4.98 8.64
C VAL A 18 -6.20 4.56 9.73
N LEU A 19 -6.20 3.30 10.17
CA LEU A 19 -7.07 2.85 11.26
C LEU A 19 -6.75 3.55 12.59
N GLN A 20 -5.46 3.81 12.84
CA GLN A 20 -4.99 4.52 14.03
C GLN A 20 -5.36 6.00 13.98
N ASP A 21 -5.01 6.69 12.88
CA ASP A 21 -5.07 8.15 12.80
C ASP A 21 -6.42 8.66 12.30
N CYS A 22 -7.19 7.85 11.58
CA CYS A 22 -8.47 8.20 10.96
C CYS A 22 -9.48 7.04 11.13
N PRO A 23 -9.99 6.78 12.35
CA PRO A 23 -10.86 5.65 12.64
C PRO A 23 -12.21 5.72 11.89
N ARG A 24 -13.00 4.64 11.90
CA ARG A 24 -14.22 4.48 11.05
C ARG A 24 -15.24 5.62 11.16
N GLY A 25 -15.35 6.29 12.31
CA GLY A 25 -16.26 7.43 12.52
C GLY A 25 -15.68 8.81 12.16
N ASP A 26 -14.44 8.88 11.71
CA ASP A 26 -13.78 10.17 11.44
C ASP A 26 -14.39 10.87 10.22
N LYS A 27 -14.65 12.19 10.35
CA LYS A 27 -15.22 13.02 9.29
C LYS A 27 -14.38 13.03 8.00
N ARG A 28 -13.07 12.81 8.08
CA ARG A 28 -12.16 12.75 6.93
C ARG A 28 -12.38 11.53 6.03
N ARG A 29 -13.17 10.54 6.48
CA ARG A 29 -13.57 9.38 5.68
C ARG A 29 -14.68 9.68 4.67
N LYS A 30 -15.34 10.83 4.74
CA LYS A 30 -16.39 11.24 3.79
C LYS A 30 -15.89 11.25 2.34
N ASP A 31 -14.61 11.61 2.16
CA ASP A 31 -13.97 11.71 0.84
C ASP A 31 -13.12 10.48 0.50
N LYS A 32 -13.26 9.38 1.24
CA LYS A 32 -12.50 8.15 0.99
C LYS A 32 -12.91 7.58 -0.39
N PRO A 33 -11.95 7.33 -1.31
CA PRO A 33 -12.26 6.66 -2.57
C PRO A 33 -12.79 5.24 -2.36
N LYS A 34 -13.59 4.74 -3.31
CA LYS A 34 -14.12 3.36 -3.25
C LYS A 34 -13.01 2.33 -3.48
N GLU A 35 -13.17 1.16 -2.85
CA GLU A 35 -12.20 0.05 -2.85
C GLU A 35 -12.70 -1.17 -3.63
N ASP A 36 -13.77 -1.03 -4.43
CA ASP A 36 -14.45 -2.11 -5.16
C ASP A 36 -13.54 -2.88 -6.15
N TRP A 37 -12.37 -2.31 -6.45
CA TRP A 37 -11.36 -2.87 -7.34
C TRP A 37 -10.38 -3.83 -6.65
N MET A 38 -10.38 -3.94 -5.32
CA MET A 38 -9.43 -4.77 -4.54
C MET A 38 -10.16 -5.89 -3.78
N THR A 39 -9.55 -7.08 -3.73
CA THR A 39 -9.99 -8.17 -2.85
C THR A 39 -9.44 -8.00 -1.43
N HIS A 40 -10.31 -8.04 -0.44
CA HIS A 40 -9.95 -7.93 0.98
C HIS A 40 -9.70 -9.31 1.61
N VAL A 41 -8.52 -9.88 1.36
CA VAL A 41 -8.10 -11.20 1.92
C VAL A 41 -7.07 -11.10 3.05
N GLY A 42 -6.65 -9.89 3.42
CA GLY A 42 -5.58 -9.68 4.41
C GLY A 42 -5.87 -10.29 5.78
N ASP A 43 -7.14 -10.32 6.20
CA ASP A 43 -7.54 -10.85 7.51
C ASP A 43 -7.38 -12.39 7.61
N GLU A 44 -7.28 -13.08 6.47
CA GLU A 44 -7.02 -14.52 6.42
C GLU A 44 -5.53 -14.86 6.65
N PHE A 45 -4.63 -13.88 6.55
CA PHE A 45 -3.18 -14.05 6.65
C PHE A 45 -2.54 -13.00 7.59
N PRO A 46 -2.83 -13.04 8.90
CA PRO A 46 -2.44 -12.00 9.86
C PRO A 46 -0.91 -11.81 10.04
N GLU A 47 -0.12 -12.84 9.71
CA GLU A 47 1.34 -12.78 9.73
C GLU A 47 1.95 -12.16 8.47
N CYS A 48 1.15 -11.95 7.42
CA CYS A 48 1.61 -11.49 6.13
C CYS A 48 1.49 -9.98 5.95
N HIS A 49 2.35 -9.47 5.08
CA HIS A 49 2.26 -8.14 4.50
C HIS A 49 1.68 -8.23 3.08
N SER A 50 0.77 -7.31 2.75
CA SER A 50 0.38 -7.05 1.35
C SER A 50 1.44 -6.23 0.64
N TYR A 51 1.77 -6.67 -0.58
CA TYR A 51 2.63 -5.99 -1.54
C TYR A 51 1.88 -5.89 -2.87
N TRP A 52 1.82 -4.70 -3.43
CA TRP A 52 1.24 -4.45 -4.74
C TRP A 52 2.13 -4.99 -5.85
N THR A 53 1.53 -5.59 -6.86
CA THR A 53 2.16 -5.76 -8.17
C THR A 53 2.29 -4.39 -8.86
N ALA A 54 3.04 -4.29 -9.95
CA ALA A 54 3.08 -3.05 -10.74
C ALA A 54 1.69 -2.63 -11.24
N TRP A 55 0.87 -3.60 -11.68
CA TRP A 55 -0.52 -3.33 -12.04
C TRP A 55 -1.29 -2.81 -10.83
N GLY A 56 -1.27 -3.53 -9.72
CA GLY A 56 -2.01 -3.14 -8.52
C GLY A 56 -1.62 -1.77 -7.99
N MET A 57 -0.32 -1.46 -8.01
CA MET A 57 0.18 -0.14 -7.64
C MET A 57 -0.37 0.94 -8.56
N ASN A 58 -0.37 0.72 -9.87
CA ASN A 58 -0.97 1.66 -10.83
C ASN A 58 -2.47 1.88 -10.56
N GLN A 59 -3.24 0.82 -10.30
CA GLN A 59 -4.67 0.95 -9.95
C GLN A 59 -4.88 1.70 -8.64
N TYR A 60 -4.08 1.37 -7.63
CA TYR A 60 -4.11 2.04 -6.33
C TYR A 60 -3.79 3.54 -6.44
N LEU A 61 -2.83 3.92 -7.28
CA LEU A 61 -2.54 5.33 -7.60
C LEU A 61 -3.71 6.01 -8.33
N LEU A 62 -4.20 5.40 -9.41
CA LEU A 62 -5.30 5.95 -10.22
C LEU A 62 -6.62 6.09 -9.46
N SER A 63 -6.85 5.25 -8.45
CA SER A 63 -8.03 5.33 -7.58
C SER A 63 -8.04 6.58 -6.69
N GLY A 64 -6.92 7.30 -6.56
CA GLY A 64 -6.75 8.40 -5.61
C GLY A 64 -6.60 7.95 -4.15
N MET A 65 -6.55 6.64 -3.89
CA MET A 65 -6.45 6.09 -2.53
C MET A 65 -5.18 6.57 -1.81
N LEU A 66 -4.01 6.54 -2.47
CA LEU A 66 -2.76 7.04 -1.88
C LEU A 66 -2.88 8.51 -1.47
N ALA A 67 -3.45 9.34 -2.34
CA ALA A 67 -3.61 10.78 -2.09
C ALA A 67 -4.52 11.04 -0.89
N TRP A 68 -5.63 10.31 -0.79
CA TRP A 68 -6.51 10.39 0.38
C TRP A 68 -5.81 9.91 1.66
N GLN A 69 -5.16 8.75 1.63
CA GLN A 69 -4.46 8.18 2.78
C GLN A 69 -3.38 9.12 3.32
N SER A 70 -2.60 9.73 2.43
CA SER A 70 -1.54 10.69 2.77
C SER A 70 -2.06 11.96 3.46
N ARG A 71 -3.33 12.32 3.26
CA ARG A 71 -3.96 13.47 3.92
C ARG A 71 -4.52 13.14 5.31
N VAL A 72 -4.76 11.87 5.62
CA VAL A 72 -5.44 11.47 6.86
C VAL A 72 -4.53 10.83 7.88
N VAL A 73 -3.34 10.38 7.47
CA VAL A 73 -2.28 9.92 8.38
C VAL A 73 -1.40 11.09 8.82
N SER A 74 -0.86 11.00 10.03
CA SER A 74 -0.01 12.01 10.64
C SER A 74 1.47 11.85 10.26
N ALA A 75 1.92 10.60 10.10
CA ALA A 75 3.30 10.28 9.80
C ALA A 75 3.62 10.44 8.29
N PRO A 76 4.88 10.75 7.92
CA PRO A 76 5.29 10.82 6.53
C PRO A 76 5.08 9.50 5.78
N VAL A 77 4.45 9.59 4.62
CA VAL A 77 4.17 8.43 3.75
C VAL A 77 5.33 8.16 2.81
N HIS A 78 5.69 6.88 2.70
CA HIS A 78 6.74 6.40 1.80
C HIS A 78 6.25 5.19 1.00
N ILE A 79 6.83 5.02 -0.18
CA ILE A 79 6.69 3.79 -0.97
C ILE A 79 7.98 3.00 -0.85
N LEU A 80 7.83 1.77 -0.37
CA LEU A 80 8.88 0.77 -0.35
C LEU A 80 8.82 -0.07 -1.62
N THR A 81 9.97 -0.38 -2.20
CA THR A 81 10.08 -1.28 -3.36
C THR A 81 10.81 -2.56 -2.99
N PHE A 82 10.37 -3.68 -3.56
CA PHE A 82 10.91 -5.01 -3.30
C PHE A 82 11.13 -5.76 -4.61
N ASP A 83 12.06 -6.72 -4.56
CA ASP A 83 12.06 -7.83 -5.50
C ASP A 83 10.85 -8.74 -5.24
N GLU A 84 10.71 -9.80 -6.03
CA GLU A 84 9.64 -10.77 -5.81
C GLU A 84 9.73 -11.40 -4.41
N PRO A 85 8.68 -11.29 -3.57
CA PRO A 85 8.68 -11.90 -2.24
C PRO A 85 8.85 -13.42 -2.32
N LYS A 86 9.67 -13.97 -1.44
CA LYS A 86 10.05 -15.38 -1.41
C LYS A 86 8.98 -16.27 -0.81
N THR A 87 8.23 -15.77 0.17
CA THR A 87 7.29 -16.60 0.97
C THR A 87 5.84 -16.16 0.77
N ILE A 88 5.34 -16.34 -0.46
CA ILE A 88 3.99 -15.94 -0.85
C ILE A 88 2.96 -16.95 -0.35
N LYS A 89 1.92 -16.44 0.31
CA LYS A 89 0.76 -17.21 0.80
C LYS A 89 -0.49 -17.01 -0.06
N TYR A 90 -0.60 -15.84 -0.68
CA TYR A 90 -1.70 -15.49 -1.57
C TYR A 90 -1.20 -14.60 -2.70
N ARG A 91 -1.80 -14.75 -3.88
CA ARG A 91 -1.54 -13.91 -5.05
C ARG A 91 -2.80 -13.72 -5.87
N ASP A 92 -3.06 -12.48 -6.24
CA ASP A 92 -3.99 -12.12 -7.31
C ASP A 92 -3.30 -11.21 -8.35
N ALA A 93 -4.06 -10.60 -9.25
CA ALA A 93 -3.52 -9.71 -10.28
C ALA A 93 -2.93 -8.41 -9.72
N LEU A 94 -3.41 -7.94 -8.57
CA LEU A 94 -3.11 -6.65 -7.97
C LEU A 94 -2.11 -6.75 -6.82
N GLN A 95 -2.14 -7.82 -6.05
CA GLN A 95 -1.33 -7.95 -4.83
C GLN A 95 -0.82 -9.37 -4.59
N VAL A 96 0.20 -9.44 -3.75
CA VAL A 96 0.66 -10.67 -3.08
C VAL A 96 0.63 -10.45 -1.57
N LEU A 97 0.23 -11.48 -0.84
CA LEU A 97 0.44 -11.56 0.60
C LEU A 97 1.62 -12.50 0.85
N ALA A 98 2.64 -12.00 1.54
CA ALA A 98 3.83 -12.76 1.87
C ALA A 98 4.35 -12.38 3.25
N LEU A 99 5.25 -13.19 3.81
CA LEU A 99 5.95 -12.80 5.03
C LEU A 99 6.69 -11.46 4.84
N PRO A 100 6.91 -10.69 5.93
CA PRO A 100 7.66 -9.44 5.87
C PRO A 100 9.07 -9.64 5.29
N GLU A 101 9.47 -8.76 4.37
CA GLU A 101 10.82 -8.71 3.79
C GLU A 101 11.41 -7.30 3.91
N GLU A 102 12.73 -7.20 3.72
CA GLU A 102 13.44 -5.93 3.70
C GLU A 102 13.29 -5.25 2.34
N PRO A 103 13.03 -3.93 2.30
CA PRO A 103 12.89 -3.21 1.04
C PRO A 103 14.24 -2.99 0.36
N VAL A 104 14.24 -3.06 -0.97
CA VAL A 104 15.38 -2.70 -1.81
C VAL A 104 15.56 -1.18 -1.86
N ALA A 105 14.45 -0.43 -1.80
CA ALA A 105 14.49 1.03 -1.73
C ALA A 105 13.28 1.59 -0.97
N LYS A 106 13.45 2.81 -0.47
CA LYS A 106 12.42 3.62 0.16
C LYS A 106 12.40 4.98 -0.51
N LYS A 107 11.24 5.40 -1.01
CA LYS A 107 11.06 6.67 -1.72
C LYS A 107 9.97 7.52 -1.08
N THR A 108 10.11 8.83 -1.22
CA THR A 108 8.98 9.75 -1.02
C THR A 108 7.92 9.51 -2.10
N ILE A 109 6.71 10.05 -1.91
CA ILE A 109 5.67 9.95 -2.94
C ILE A 109 6.13 10.59 -4.25
N ASP A 110 6.69 11.79 -4.19
CA ASP A 110 7.06 12.54 -5.40
C ASP A 110 8.18 11.84 -6.19
N ASP A 111 9.23 11.37 -5.51
CA ASP A 111 10.32 10.61 -6.14
C ASP A 111 9.83 9.29 -6.75
N PHE A 112 8.85 8.65 -6.10
CA PHE A 112 8.26 7.43 -6.61
C PHE A 112 7.43 7.70 -7.86
N LEU A 113 6.53 8.69 -7.83
CA LEU A 113 5.64 9.02 -8.95
C LEU A 113 6.43 9.47 -10.17
N HIS A 114 7.48 10.28 -9.97
CA HIS A 114 8.37 10.67 -11.06
C HIS A 114 9.00 9.44 -11.72
N ALA A 115 9.51 8.49 -10.93
CA ALA A 115 10.15 7.28 -11.47
C ALA A 115 9.18 6.24 -12.04
N PHE A 116 7.95 6.16 -11.53
CA PHE A 116 6.98 5.11 -11.90
C PHE A 116 6.25 5.39 -13.21
N TRP A 117 6.10 6.67 -13.58
CA TRP A 117 5.43 7.09 -14.82
C TRP A 117 6.35 7.76 -15.86
N SER A 118 7.65 7.84 -15.58
CA SER A 118 8.66 8.17 -16.60
C SER A 118 8.99 6.94 -17.45
#